data_AF-A0A969Q8F3-F1
#
_entry.id   AF-A0A969Q8F3-F1
#
_cell.length_a   1.000
_cell.length_b   1.000
_cell.length_c   1.000
_cell.angle_alpha   90.00
_cell.angle_beta   90.00
_cell.angle_gamma   90.00
#
_symmetry.space_group_name_H-M   'P 1'
#
loop_
_entity.id
_entity.type
_entity.pdbx_description
1 polymer ?
#
loop_
_entity_poly.entity_id
_entity_poly.type
_entity_poly.pdbx_seq_one_letter_code
_entity_poly.pdbx_strand_id
1 'polypeptide(L)'
;MTKTQERPTFTVFGAKPSNALLVPEIPISVRNNCQSGQWAIGDADYGSKCSMTILKFSKFFGSLGQTSNTLWGQLWFVAETGELPQGVVMVTYIKNRSLNDFNRLVASVQSRGVEPATGIFVPEFVKHSGQKPDDSGVVKPINYYSLKWSWNERSDWGVIDQAAAVLSDSSNLSRMIDLEGTRQMVCLDNLSPQEVSCLMAVHSSSDSETLTLPATANGNMSLPSAEDRATADLF
;
A
#
# COMPACT_ATOMS: atom_id res chain seq x y z
N MET A 1 30.68 -18.00 -45.62
CA MET A 1 29.31 -17.84 -45.07
C MET A 1 29.22 -18.68 -43.80
N THR A 2 29.46 -18.06 -42.64
CA THR A 2 29.34 -18.69 -41.33
C THR A 2 27.87 -18.62 -40.90
N LYS A 3 27.20 -19.77 -40.77
CA LYS A 3 25.88 -19.87 -40.17
C LYS A 3 26.00 -19.45 -38.70
N THR A 4 25.46 -18.28 -38.36
CA THR A 4 25.23 -17.90 -36.96
C THR A 4 24.26 -18.92 -36.39
N GLN A 5 24.73 -19.80 -35.51
CA GLN A 5 23.85 -20.70 -34.76
C GLN A 5 22.92 -19.82 -33.92
N GLU A 6 21.63 -19.84 -34.23
CA GLU A 6 20.61 -19.26 -33.36
C GLU A 6 20.71 -19.96 -32.00
N ARG A 7 20.95 -19.17 -30.95
CA ARG A 7 20.99 -19.68 -29.59
C ARG A 7 19.60 -20.25 -29.27
N PRO A 8 19.51 -21.47 -28.69
CA PRO A 8 18.22 -22.04 -28.35
C PRO A 8 17.47 -21.11 -27.39
N THR A 9 16.25 -20.73 -27.76
CA THR A 9 15.34 -19.91 -26.94
C THR A 9 14.86 -20.77 -25.78
N PHE A 10 15.39 -20.53 -24.59
CA PHE A 10 15.06 -21.26 -23.38
C PHE A 10 14.14 -20.42 -22.48
N THR A 11 12.86 -20.78 -22.43
CA THR A 11 11.84 -20.08 -21.63
C THR A 11 11.29 -21.01 -20.56
N VAL A 12 11.91 -21.00 -19.37
CA VAL A 12 11.47 -21.80 -18.21
C VAL A 12 10.32 -21.14 -17.47
N PHE A 13 10.23 -19.81 -17.53
CA PHE A 13 9.25 -19.01 -16.78
C PHE A 13 8.25 -18.29 -17.72
N GLY A 14 8.11 -18.78 -18.95
CA GLY A 14 7.33 -18.13 -20.01
C GLY A 14 8.08 -16.98 -20.70
N ALA A 15 7.58 -16.56 -21.86
CA ALA A 15 8.04 -15.35 -22.56
C ALA A 15 7.13 -14.19 -22.15
N LYS A 16 7.69 -13.20 -21.46
CA LYS A 16 6.99 -11.94 -21.18
C LYS A 16 6.73 -11.22 -22.51
N PRO A 17 5.48 -10.88 -22.88
CA PRO A 17 5.23 -10.01 -24.01
C PRO A 17 6.02 -8.71 -23.85
N SER A 18 6.66 -8.21 -24.91
CA SER A 18 7.55 -7.03 -24.84
C SER A 18 6.89 -5.81 -24.20
N ASN A 19 5.57 -5.74 -24.27
CA ASN A 19 4.75 -4.60 -23.84
C ASN A 19 3.82 -4.95 -22.67
N ALA A 20 4.10 -6.01 -21.90
CA ALA A 20 3.28 -6.35 -20.73
C ALA A 20 3.99 -5.95 -19.44
N LEU A 21 3.25 -5.60 -18.40
CA LEU A 21 3.78 -5.54 -17.04
C LEU A 21 3.79 -6.95 -16.44
N LEU A 22 4.90 -7.33 -15.82
CA LEU A 22 4.99 -8.60 -15.10
C LEU A 22 4.30 -8.46 -13.74
N VAL A 23 3.27 -9.25 -13.48
CA VAL A 23 2.68 -9.39 -12.15
C VAL A 23 3.28 -10.65 -11.52
N PRO A 24 4.17 -10.52 -10.51
CA PRO A 24 4.79 -11.69 -9.92
C PRO A 24 3.76 -12.48 -9.10
N GLU A 25 3.94 -13.80 -9.03
CA GLU A 25 3.08 -14.66 -8.18
C GLU A 25 3.24 -14.33 -6.70
N ILE A 26 4.47 -13.98 -6.29
CA ILE A 26 4.81 -13.52 -4.95
C ILE A 26 5.11 -12.03 -5.04
N PRO A 27 4.45 -11.17 -4.24
CA PRO A 27 4.67 -9.74 -4.27
C PRO A 27 6.12 -9.36 -3.99
N ILE A 28 6.69 -8.50 -4.83
CA ILE A 28 8.03 -7.95 -4.61
C ILE A 28 7.89 -6.74 -3.68
N SER A 29 8.18 -6.96 -2.40
CA SER A 29 8.13 -5.91 -1.38
C SER A 29 9.37 -5.01 -1.45
N VAL A 30 9.14 -3.76 -1.84
CA VAL A 30 10.13 -2.70 -1.90
C VAL A 30 10.06 -1.90 -0.60
N ARG A 31 11.11 -2.00 0.20
CA ARG A 31 11.24 -1.25 1.45
C ARG A 31 11.77 0.14 1.18
N ASN A 32 11.11 1.14 1.76
CA ASN A 32 11.66 2.48 1.92
C ASN A 32 12.59 2.49 3.16
N ASN A 33 13.88 2.33 2.95
CA ASN A 33 14.87 2.38 4.02
C ASN A 33 15.02 3.82 4.52
N CYS A 34 14.20 4.18 5.51
CA CYS A 34 14.18 5.51 6.12
C CYS A 34 15.43 5.81 6.97
N GLN A 35 16.38 4.88 7.13
CA GLN A 35 17.65 5.16 7.81
C GLN A 35 18.70 5.67 6.82
N SER A 36 18.79 5.05 5.63
CA SER A 36 19.74 5.43 4.58
C SER A 36 19.16 6.38 3.54
N GLY A 37 17.84 6.49 3.44
CA GLY A 37 17.16 7.28 2.41
C GLY A 37 17.19 6.59 1.04
N GLN A 38 16.99 5.28 1.03
CA GLN A 38 17.09 4.45 -0.18
C GLN A 38 15.95 3.44 -0.28
N TRP A 39 15.70 2.97 -1.50
CA TRP A 39 14.85 1.82 -1.79
C TRP A 39 15.65 0.54 -1.63
N ALA A 40 15.03 -0.49 -1.06
CA ALA A 40 15.67 -1.78 -0.88
C ALA A 40 14.72 -2.93 -1.23
N ILE A 41 15.24 -4.00 -1.82
CA ILE A 41 14.54 -5.26 -2.07
C ILE A 41 15.39 -6.37 -1.47
N GLY A 42 14.83 -7.11 -0.50
CA GLY A 42 15.63 -8.02 0.31
C GLY A 42 16.80 -7.28 0.97
N ASP A 43 18.02 -7.76 0.69
CA ASP A 43 19.29 -7.21 1.19
C ASP A 43 19.97 -6.25 0.21
N ALA A 44 19.40 -6.04 -0.98
CA ALA A 44 19.97 -5.17 -2.00
C ALA A 44 19.38 -3.75 -1.92
N ASP A 45 20.26 -2.75 -1.86
CA ASP A 45 19.90 -1.34 -1.96
C ASP A 45 19.91 -0.89 -3.42
N TYR A 46 18.86 -0.20 -3.83
CA TYR A 46 18.62 0.31 -5.18
C TYR A 46 18.65 1.84 -5.20
N GLY A 47 19.41 2.48 -4.32
CA GLY A 47 19.55 3.94 -4.29
C GLY A 47 18.25 4.70 -3.97
N SER A 48 18.17 5.98 -4.34
CA SER A 48 17.16 6.91 -3.79
C SER A 48 16.14 7.40 -4.83
N LYS A 49 16.38 7.17 -6.12
CA LYS A 49 15.57 7.74 -7.19
C LYS A 49 14.56 6.74 -7.69
N CYS A 50 13.29 7.16 -7.72
CA CYS A 50 12.23 6.42 -8.38
C CYS A 50 11.15 7.40 -8.87
N SER A 51 10.67 7.18 -10.09
CA SER A 51 9.35 7.65 -10.52
C SER A 51 8.47 6.44 -10.77
N MET A 52 7.20 6.53 -10.43
CA MET A 52 6.31 5.37 -10.45
C MET A 52 4.90 5.69 -10.93
N THR A 53 4.31 4.71 -11.61
CA THR A 53 2.86 4.60 -11.80
C THR A 53 2.31 3.80 -10.63
N ILE A 54 1.30 4.32 -9.94
CA ILE A 54 0.60 3.60 -8.86
C ILE A 54 -0.65 2.96 -9.45
N LEU A 55 -0.75 1.64 -9.34
CA LEU A 55 -1.84 0.82 -9.88
C LEU A 55 -2.97 0.64 -8.87
N LYS A 56 -2.63 0.50 -7.60
CA LYS A 56 -3.59 0.27 -6.51
C LYS A 56 -3.06 0.87 -5.22
N PHE A 57 -3.96 1.48 -4.46
CA PHE A 57 -3.71 1.97 -3.12
C PHE A 57 -4.76 1.41 -2.17
N SER A 58 -4.32 0.94 -1.01
CA SER A 58 -5.18 0.45 0.06
C SER A 58 -4.67 0.96 1.40
N LYS A 59 -5.59 1.27 2.31
CA LYS A 59 -5.25 1.69 3.68
C LYS A 59 -5.33 0.51 4.62
N PHE A 60 -4.37 0.45 5.55
CA PHE A 60 -4.27 -0.60 6.54
C PHE A 60 -4.04 0.00 7.93
N PHE A 61 -4.48 -0.72 8.95
CA PHE A 61 -4.09 -0.46 10.34
C PHE A 61 -3.48 -1.72 10.95
N GLY A 62 -2.34 -1.57 11.62
CA GLY A 62 -1.71 -2.68 12.34
C GLY A 62 -0.19 -2.55 12.39
N SER A 63 0.47 -3.71 12.44
CA SER A 63 1.90 -3.81 12.70
C SER A 63 2.66 -4.34 11.48
N LEU A 64 3.83 -3.74 11.20
CA LEU A 64 4.74 -4.16 10.13
C LEU A 64 6.19 -3.96 10.58
N GLY A 65 6.98 -5.04 10.56
CA GLY A 65 8.36 -5.03 11.04
C GLY A 65 8.45 -4.59 12.50
N GLN A 66 9.28 -3.58 12.78
CA GLN A 66 9.46 -3.04 14.14
C GLN A 66 8.42 -1.96 14.52
N THR A 67 7.44 -1.71 13.67
CA THR A 67 6.44 -0.66 13.92
C THR A 67 5.10 -1.28 14.23
N SER A 68 4.56 -0.94 15.39
CA SER A 68 3.31 -1.50 15.89
C SER A 68 2.15 -0.53 15.76
N ASN A 69 0.95 -1.08 15.54
CA ASN A 69 -0.36 -0.42 15.69
C ASN A 69 -0.45 0.99 15.07
N THR A 70 -0.11 1.13 13.79
CA THR A 70 -0.19 2.41 13.08
C THR A 70 -0.96 2.29 11.77
N LEU A 71 -1.35 3.44 11.22
CA LEU A 71 -1.87 3.54 9.87
C LEU A 71 -0.75 3.36 8.83
N TRP A 72 -1.06 2.55 7.83
CA TRP A 72 -0.23 2.25 6.67
C TRP A 72 -1.00 2.49 5.38
N GLY A 73 -0.30 2.93 4.35
CA GLY A 73 -0.75 2.91 2.97
C GLY A 73 0.06 1.86 2.22
N GLN A 74 -0.63 0.89 1.62
CA GLN A 74 -0.03 -0.06 0.69
C GLN A 74 -0.17 0.48 -0.72
N LEU A 75 0.95 0.56 -1.44
CA LEU A 75 1.02 1.04 -2.82
C LEU A 75 1.51 -0.09 -3.71
N TRP A 76 0.69 -0.50 -4.66
CA TRP A 76 1.11 -1.33 -5.78
C TRP A 76 1.51 -0.43 -6.93
N PHE A 77 2.72 -0.61 -7.45
CA PHE A 77 3.29 0.32 -8.41
C PHE A 77 4.22 -0.38 -9.39
N VAL A 78 4.54 0.33 -10.47
CA VAL A 78 5.63 0.00 -11.39
C VAL A 78 6.59 1.18 -11.44
N ALA A 79 7.88 0.90 -11.36
CA ALA A 79 8.90 1.92 -11.58
C ALA A 79 8.97 2.27 -13.07
N GLU A 80 8.84 3.56 -13.38
CA GLU A 80 9.01 4.10 -14.72
C GLU A 80 10.45 4.54 -14.96
N THR A 81 11.05 5.18 -13.96
CA THR A 81 12.46 5.58 -14.00
C THR A 81 13.10 5.40 -12.63
N GLY A 82 14.42 5.54 -12.61
CA GLY A 82 15.23 5.40 -11.42
C GLY A 82 15.90 4.05 -11.36
N GLU A 83 16.16 3.60 -10.15
CA GLU A 83 17.11 2.52 -9.88
C GLU A 83 16.40 1.19 -9.56
N LEU A 84 15.07 1.21 -9.35
CA LEU A 84 14.28 0.00 -9.14
C LEU A 84 14.02 -0.79 -10.45
N PRO A 85 13.76 -2.11 -10.37
CA PRO A 85 13.39 -2.92 -11.54
C PRO A 85 12.18 -2.36 -12.28
N GLN A 86 12.30 -2.21 -13.60
CA GLN A 86 11.23 -1.68 -14.46
C GLN A 86 10.38 -2.78 -15.08
N GLY A 87 9.13 -2.45 -15.40
CA GLY A 87 8.20 -3.36 -16.08
C GLY A 87 7.73 -4.55 -15.22
N VAL A 88 7.88 -4.47 -13.90
CA VAL A 88 7.39 -5.43 -12.93
C VAL A 88 6.57 -4.71 -11.87
N VAL A 89 5.45 -5.30 -11.48
CA VAL A 89 4.59 -4.80 -10.42
C VAL A 89 5.22 -5.12 -9.07
N MET A 90 5.38 -4.08 -8.26
CA MET A 90 5.99 -4.11 -6.93
C MET A 90 5.02 -3.54 -5.90
N VAL A 91 5.28 -3.82 -4.62
CA VAL A 91 4.49 -3.27 -3.51
C VAL A 91 5.41 -2.52 -2.55
N THR A 92 4.94 -1.38 -2.03
CA THR A 92 5.62 -0.66 -0.94
C THR A 92 4.63 -0.18 0.10
N TYR A 93 5.15 0.13 1.28
CA TYR A 93 4.39 0.55 2.44
C TYR A 93 4.85 1.92 2.92
N ILE A 94 3.89 2.82 3.10
CA ILE A 94 4.13 4.16 3.64
C ILE A 94 3.29 4.40 4.89
N LYS A 95 3.81 5.21 5.80
CA LYS A 95 3.14 5.58 7.06
C LYS A 95 3.44 7.01 7.46
N ASN A 96 2.74 7.51 8.46
CA ASN A 96 3.02 8.78 9.14
C ASN A 96 3.20 9.93 8.14
N ARG A 97 4.34 10.63 8.20
CA ARG A 97 4.65 11.79 7.36
C ARG A 97 4.53 11.47 5.87
N SER A 98 5.07 10.33 5.43
CA SER A 98 5.01 9.91 4.02
C SER A 98 3.59 9.69 3.54
N LEU A 99 2.75 9.05 4.36
CA LEU A 99 1.34 8.79 4.05
C LEU A 99 0.51 10.07 4.05
N ASN A 100 0.77 10.97 5.00
CA ASN A 100 0.07 12.25 5.08
C ASN A 100 0.39 13.14 3.87
N ASP A 101 1.66 13.24 3.48
CA ASP A 101 2.08 13.99 2.29
C ASP A 101 1.47 13.39 1.02
N PHE A 102 1.44 12.05 0.91
CA PHE A 102 0.81 11.35 -0.22
C PHE A 102 -0.68 11.69 -0.33
N ASN A 103 -1.46 11.53 0.75
CA ASN A 103 -2.90 11.82 0.74
C ASN A 103 -3.18 13.30 0.42
N ARG A 104 -2.38 14.23 0.94
CA ARG A 104 -2.51 15.67 0.63
C ARG A 104 -2.24 15.93 -0.86
N LEU A 105 -1.23 15.30 -1.43
CA LEU A 105 -0.92 15.42 -2.86
C LEU A 105 -2.07 14.89 -3.72
N VAL A 106 -2.57 13.68 -3.42
CA VAL A 106 -3.71 13.07 -4.12
C VAL A 106 -4.93 13.99 -4.08
N ALA A 107 -5.31 14.49 -2.90
CA ALA A 107 -6.42 15.43 -2.76
C ALA A 107 -6.20 16.72 -3.57
N SER A 108 -4.97 17.25 -3.58
CA SER A 108 -4.64 18.43 -4.39
C SER A 108 -4.78 18.17 -5.88
N VAL A 109 -4.37 17.02 -6.39
CA VAL A 109 -4.51 16.67 -7.81
C VAL A 109 -5.99 16.48 -8.18
N GLN A 110 -6.74 15.74 -7.35
CA GLN A 110 -8.19 15.56 -7.55
C GLN A 110 -8.96 16.87 -7.55
N SER A 111 -8.59 17.83 -6.67
CA SER A 111 -9.24 19.14 -6.62
C SER A 111 -9.10 19.96 -7.92
N ARG A 112 -8.14 19.61 -8.78
CA ARG A 112 -7.95 20.22 -10.10
C ARG A 112 -8.79 19.55 -11.19
N GLY A 113 -9.57 18.51 -10.86
CA GLY A 113 -10.36 17.72 -11.80
C GLY A 113 -9.54 16.68 -12.58
N VAL A 114 -8.34 16.35 -12.11
CA VAL A 114 -7.45 15.37 -12.75
C VAL A 114 -7.46 14.06 -11.94
N GLU A 115 -7.58 12.92 -12.61
CA GLU A 115 -7.45 11.60 -12.00
C GLU A 115 -5.99 11.32 -11.63
N PRO A 116 -5.60 11.27 -10.34
CA PRO A 116 -4.21 11.12 -9.93
C PRO A 116 -3.53 9.87 -10.49
N ALA A 117 -4.28 8.78 -10.70
CA ALA A 117 -3.74 7.53 -11.24
C ALA A 117 -3.16 7.68 -12.65
N THR A 118 -3.53 8.73 -13.40
CA THR A 118 -3.04 8.97 -14.76
C THR A 118 -1.64 9.58 -14.81
N GLY A 119 -1.18 10.20 -13.73
CA GLY A 119 0.13 10.85 -13.70
C GLY A 119 1.26 9.97 -13.22
N ILE A 120 2.41 10.61 -12.99
CA ILE A 120 3.64 9.99 -12.49
C ILE A 120 3.89 10.49 -11.07
N PHE A 121 3.97 9.58 -10.12
CA PHE A 121 4.34 9.90 -8.74
C PHE A 121 5.86 9.86 -8.59
N VAL A 122 6.42 10.88 -7.97
CA VAL A 122 7.85 11.00 -7.72
C VAL A 122 8.09 11.15 -6.22
N PRO A 123 8.35 10.05 -5.51
CA PRO A 123 8.78 10.09 -4.11
C PRO A 123 10.24 10.52 -3.97
N GLU A 124 10.50 11.43 -3.04
CA GLU A 124 11.82 11.93 -2.68
C GLU A 124 12.12 11.68 -1.21
N PHE A 125 13.29 11.13 -0.90
CA PHE A 125 13.74 10.96 0.48
C PHE A 125 14.18 12.30 1.08
N VAL A 126 13.41 12.79 2.04
CA VAL A 126 13.72 14.02 2.79
C VAL A 126 14.23 13.66 4.17
N LYS A 127 15.43 14.18 4.49
CA LYS A 127 16.05 14.00 5.81
C LYS A 127 15.37 14.87 6.86
N HIS A 128 15.13 14.28 8.01
CA HIS A 128 14.60 14.93 9.20
C HIS A 128 15.49 14.61 10.40
N SER A 129 15.58 15.59 11.31
CA SER A 129 16.12 15.36 12.64
C SER A 129 14.95 15.12 13.60
N GLY A 130 15.13 14.13 14.47
CA GLY A 130 14.18 13.77 15.50
C GLY A 130 14.90 13.33 16.77
N GLN A 131 14.15 12.74 17.67
CA GLN A 131 14.64 12.26 18.95
C GLN A 131 14.03 10.89 19.22
N LYS A 132 14.83 9.93 19.70
CA LYS A 132 14.37 8.60 20.11
C LYS A 132 15.05 8.21 21.43
N PRO A 133 14.33 7.63 22.40
CA PRO A 133 14.95 7.02 23.58
C PRO A 133 15.86 5.87 23.13
N ASP A 134 17.05 5.78 23.70
CA ASP A 134 17.86 4.58 23.63
C ASP A 134 17.35 3.50 24.61
N ASP A 135 18.01 2.34 24.62
CA ASP A 135 17.62 1.20 25.47
C ASP A 135 17.70 1.50 26.98
N SER A 136 18.36 2.60 27.37
CA SER A 136 18.42 3.12 28.74
C SER A 136 17.38 4.20 29.05
N GLY A 137 16.52 4.54 28.09
CA GLY A 137 15.50 5.59 28.19
C GLY A 137 16.03 7.01 27.94
N VAL A 138 17.32 7.17 27.60
CA VAL A 138 17.93 8.48 27.34
C VAL A 138 17.59 8.92 25.92
N VAL A 139 16.98 10.10 25.80
CA VAL A 139 16.58 10.66 24.51
C VAL A 139 17.80 11.14 23.74
N LYS A 140 18.09 10.50 22.60
CA LYS A 140 19.19 10.88 21.71
C LYS A 140 18.65 11.47 20.40
N PRO A 141 19.36 12.47 19.83
CA PRO A 141 19.03 12.96 18.50
C PRO A 141 19.26 11.86 17.47
N ILE A 142 18.28 11.67 16.59
CA ILE A 142 18.36 10.74 15.47
C ILE A 142 18.10 11.48 14.17
N ASN A 143 18.70 11.00 13.08
CA ASN A 143 18.32 11.41 11.74
C ASN A 143 17.55 10.26 11.09
N TYR A 144 16.46 10.60 10.40
CA TYR A 144 15.67 9.65 9.64
C TYR A 144 15.15 10.32 8.37
N TYR A 145 14.75 9.53 7.39
CA TYR A 145 14.17 9.99 6.15
C TYR A 145 12.67 9.72 6.12
N SER A 146 11.94 10.53 5.36
CA SER A 146 10.58 10.24 4.96
C SER A 146 10.42 10.48 3.46
N LEU A 147 9.34 9.99 2.87
CA LEU A 147 9.05 10.25 1.46
C LEU A 147 8.18 11.49 1.35
N LYS A 148 8.70 12.50 0.66
CA LYS A 148 7.91 13.62 0.15
C LYS A 148 7.46 13.28 -1.26
N TRP A 149 6.20 13.51 -1.55
CA TRP A 149 5.62 13.14 -2.85
C TRP A 149 5.44 14.36 -3.72
N SER A 150 5.77 14.20 -5.00
CA SER A 150 5.34 15.09 -6.07
C SER A 150 4.63 14.29 -7.16
N TRP A 151 3.85 14.99 -7.98
CA TRP A 151 3.05 14.41 -9.05
C TRP A 151 3.27 15.23 -10.31
N ASN A 152 3.59 14.52 -11.40
CA ASN A 152 3.81 15.12 -12.70
C ASN A 152 2.78 14.59 -13.70
N GLU A 153 2.33 15.48 -14.58
CA GLU A 153 1.50 15.08 -15.70
C GLU A 153 2.32 14.24 -16.68
N ARG A 154 1.67 13.24 -17.26
CA ARG A 154 2.28 12.23 -18.12
C ARG A 154 2.17 12.66 -19.58
N SER A 155 3.26 12.47 -20.33
CA SER A 155 3.26 12.60 -21.79
C SER A 155 3.10 11.26 -22.51
N ASP A 156 3.66 10.18 -21.94
CA ASP A 156 3.62 8.82 -22.52
C ASP A 156 2.62 7.93 -21.79
N TRP A 157 1.56 7.52 -22.50
CA TRP A 157 0.45 6.73 -21.99
C TRP A 157 0.69 5.21 -22.03
N GLY A 158 1.78 4.74 -22.62
CA GLY A 158 2.02 3.30 -22.80
C GLY A 158 2.00 2.51 -21.48
N VAL A 159 2.56 3.06 -20.40
CA VAL A 159 2.54 2.41 -19.08
C VAL A 159 1.13 2.34 -18.49
N ILE A 160 0.28 3.33 -18.76
CA ILE A 160 -1.12 3.36 -18.28
C ILE A 160 -1.94 2.29 -19.00
N ASP A 161 -1.77 2.14 -20.31
CA ASP A 161 -2.47 1.09 -21.06
C ASP A 161 -2.10 -0.30 -20.54
N GLN A 162 -0.82 -0.52 -20.22
CA GLN A 162 -0.37 -1.78 -19.63
C GLN A 162 -0.89 -1.97 -18.20
N ALA A 163 -0.93 -0.91 -17.39
CA ALA A 163 -1.49 -0.95 -16.05
C ALA A 163 -2.99 -1.26 -16.08
N ALA A 164 -3.73 -0.66 -17.01
CA ALA A 164 -5.14 -0.95 -17.24
C ALA A 164 -5.36 -2.42 -17.63
N ALA A 165 -4.52 -2.97 -18.51
CA ALA A 165 -4.56 -4.38 -18.87
C ALA A 165 -4.33 -5.29 -17.64
N VAL A 166 -3.34 -4.97 -16.80
CA VAL A 166 -3.10 -5.68 -15.53
C VAL A 166 -4.34 -5.66 -14.63
N LEU A 167 -4.93 -4.47 -14.44
CA LEU A 167 -6.07 -4.29 -13.54
C LEU A 167 -7.38 -4.90 -14.09
N SER A 168 -7.48 -5.10 -15.41
CA SER A 168 -8.65 -5.73 -16.04
C SER A 168 -8.72 -7.24 -15.83
N ASP A 169 -7.58 -7.88 -15.52
CA ASP A 169 -7.49 -9.32 -15.31
C ASP A 169 -7.70 -9.67 -13.82
N SER A 170 -8.79 -10.38 -13.53
CA SER A 170 -9.15 -10.79 -12.17
C SER A 170 -8.09 -11.69 -11.51
N SER A 171 -7.32 -12.44 -12.30
CA SER A 171 -6.23 -13.27 -11.80
C SER A 171 -5.03 -12.43 -11.33
N ASN A 172 -4.83 -11.25 -11.91
CA ASN A 172 -3.80 -10.32 -11.45
C ASN A 172 -4.28 -9.55 -10.22
N LEU A 173 -5.55 -9.14 -10.17
CA LEU A 173 -6.13 -8.47 -9.00
C LEU A 173 -6.03 -9.33 -7.72
N SER A 174 -6.24 -10.64 -7.84
CA SER A 174 -6.10 -11.57 -6.70
C SER A 174 -4.66 -11.72 -6.23
N ARG A 175 -3.68 -11.56 -7.13
CA ARG A 175 -2.24 -11.53 -6.81
C ARG A 175 -1.78 -10.19 -6.23
N MET A 176 -2.53 -9.10 -6.46
CA MET A 176 -2.27 -7.76 -5.91
C MET A 176 -2.76 -7.61 -4.46
N ILE A 177 -2.39 -8.59 -3.64
CA ILE A 177 -2.58 -8.64 -2.19
C ILE A 177 -1.30 -9.24 -1.60
N ASP A 178 -0.64 -8.49 -0.72
CA ASP A 178 0.57 -8.95 -0.04
C ASP A 178 0.17 -9.60 1.28
N LEU A 179 -0.25 -10.86 1.18
CA LEU A 179 -0.75 -11.65 2.31
C LEU A 179 0.27 -11.75 3.45
N GLU A 180 1.57 -11.83 3.12
CA GLU A 180 2.62 -11.92 4.12
C GLU A 180 2.86 -10.58 4.80
N GLY A 181 3.03 -9.51 4.00
CA GLY A 181 3.23 -8.17 4.51
C GLY A 181 2.05 -7.67 5.34
N THR A 182 0.81 -8.01 4.97
CA THR A 182 -0.40 -7.55 5.67
C THR A 182 -0.93 -8.52 6.72
N ARG A 183 -0.19 -9.58 7.06
CA ARG A 183 -0.66 -10.62 8.01
C ARG A 183 -1.06 -10.07 9.38
N GLN A 184 -0.40 -9.02 9.85
CA GLN A 184 -0.69 -8.36 11.14
C GLN A 184 -1.40 -7.02 10.96
N MET A 185 -2.14 -6.86 9.86
CA MET A 185 -2.84 -5.63 9.52
C MET A 185 -4.26 -5.90 9.07
N VAL A 186 -5.14 -4.95 9.33
CA VAL A 186 -6.53 -4.94 8.88
C VAL A 186 -6.68 -3.93 7.75
N CYS A 187 -7.22 -4.37 6.62
CA CYS A 187 -7.56 -3.47 5.50
C CYS A 187 -8.74 -2.59 5.89
N LEU A 188 -8.65 -1.29 5.60
CA LEU A 188 -9.63 -0.27 5.99
C LEU A 188 -10.53 0.16 4.84
N ASP A 189 -10.27 -0.28 3.60
CA ASP A 189 -10.91 0.24 2.38
C ASP A 189 -12.45 0.11 2.41
N ASN A 190 -12.98 -0.89 3.11
CA ASN A 190 -14.42 -1.17 3.19
C ASN A 190 -15.02 -0.90 4.59
N LEU A 191 -14.27 -0.26 5.48
CA LEU A 191 -14.73 0.04 6.83
C LEU A 191 -15.27 1.47 6.92
N SER A 192 -16.32 1.65 7.70
CA SER A 192 -16.84 2.97 8.06
C SER A 192 -15.88 3.72 8.98
N PRO A 193 -15.92 5.07 9.02
CA PRO A 193 -15.11 5.84 9.94
C PRO A 193 -15.28 5.46 11.41
N GLN A 194 -16.48 4.99 11.79
CA GLN A 194 -16.79 4.54 13.15
C GLN A 194 -16.06 3.22 13.46
N GLU A 195 -16.11 2.25 12.55
CA GLU A 195 -15.40 0.97 12.70
C GLU A 195 -13.89 1.17 12.76
N VAL A 196 -13.33 2.04 11.90
CA VAL A 196 -11.90 2.41 11.94
C VAL A 196 -11.54 3.04 13.29
N SER A 197 -12.38 3.94 13.81
CA SER A 197 -12.14 4.59 15.09
C SER A 197 -12.16 3.59 16.26
N CYS A 198 -13.13 2.66 16.26
CA CYS A 198 -13.20 1.59 17.25
C CYS A 198 -11.96 0.69 17.21
N LEU A 199 -11.53 0.29 16.01
CA LEU A 199 -10.31 -0.50 15.82
C LEU A 199 -9.10 0.21 16.43
N MET A 200 -8.90 1.49 16.09
CA MET A 200 -7.77 2.27 16.60
C MET A 200 -7.83 2.45 18.12
N ALA A 201 -9.03 2.65 18.69
CA ALA A 201 -9.23 2.83 20.12
C ALA A 201 -8.79 1.59 20.93
N VAL A 202 -9.20 0.39 20.50
CA VAL A 202 -8.86 -0.89 21.16
C VAL A 202 -7.35 -1.10 21.26
N HIS A 203 -6.60 -0.69 20.24
CA HIS A 203 -5.15 -0.84 20.21
C HIS A 203 -4.41 0.26 20.96
N SER A 204 -5.00 1.45 21.13
CA SER A 204 -4.45 2.50 21.99
C SER A 204 -4.65 2.25 23.49
N SER A 205 -5.69 1.50 23.87
CA SER A 205 -5.93 1.09 25.26
C SER A 205 -5.18 -0.18 25.67
N SER A 206 -4.66 -0.97 24.72
CA SER A 206 -3.91 -2.20 25.03
C SER A 206 -2.50 -1.98 25.61
N ASP A 207 -2.00 -0.74 25.62
CA ASP A 207 -0.78 -0.36 26.36
C ASP A 207 -1.08 -0.04 27.85
N SER A 208 -2.36 -0.11 28.27
CA SER A 208 -2.80 0.11 29.64
C SER A 208 -3.86 -0.93 30.03
N GLU A 209 -3.39 -1.99 30.71
CA GLU A 209 -4.16 -3.01 31.41
C GLU A 209 -4.87 -4.09 30.58
N THR A 210 -4.59 -5.33 30.99
CA THR A 210 -5.29 -6.56 30.64
C THR A 210 -6.81 -6.40 30.73
N LEU A 211 -7.48 -6.43 29.59
CA LEU A 211 -8.93 -6.67 29.54
C LEU A 211 -9.20 -7.94 28.74
N THR A 212 -9.50 -8.99 29.50
CA THR A 212 -10.11 -10.25 29.05
C THR A 212 -11.33 -9.97 28.18
N LEU A 213 -11.37 -10.56 26.99
CA LEU A 213 -12.57 -10.67 26.16
C LEU A 213 -13.68 -11.38 26.97
N PRO A 214 -14.93 -10.88 27.01
CA PRO A 214 -16.03 -11.68 27.49
C PRO A 214 -16.32 -12.79 26.48
N ALA A 215 -16.29 -14.02 26.98
CA ALA A 215 -16.67 -15.22 26.27
C ALA A 215 -18.09 -15.11 25.69
N THR A 216 -18.27 -15.70 24.52
CA THR A 216 -19.51 -16.10 23.86
C THR A 216 -20.69 -16.34 24.83
N ALA A 217 -21.74 -15.53 24.73
CA ALA A 217 -23.05 -15.85 25.27
C ALA A 217 -23.94 -16.40 24.13
N ASN A 218 -23.99 -17.72 24.02
CA ASN A 218 -25.13 -18.41 23.41
C ASN A 218 -26.35 -18.18 24.32
N GLY A 219 -27.47 -17.70 23.77
CA GLY A 219 -28.75 -17.69 24.48
C GLY A 219 -29.81 -16.75 23.91
N ASN A 220 -30.65 -17.30 23.02
CA ASN A 220 -32.00 -16.84 22.67
C ASN A 220 -32.20 -15.40 22.15
N MET A 221 -32.07 -15.24 20.82
CA MET A 221 -32.87 -14.25 20.09
C MET A 221 -34.24 -14.85 19.75
N SER A 222 -35.29 -14.45 20.46
CA SER A 222 -36.67 -14.58 20.00
C SER A 222 -37.03 -13.35 19.17
N LEU A 223 -37.32 -13.56 17.89
CA LEU A 223 -37.95 -12.59 17.00
C LEU A 223 -39.37 -12.27 17.48
N PRO A 224 -39.84 -11.01 17.46
CA PRO A 224 -41.26 -10.73 17.49
C PRO A 224 -41.86 -10.97 16.10
N SER A 225 -42.85 -11.85 16.05
CA SER A 225 -43.70 -12.15 14.89
C SER A 225 -44.66 -10.99 14.57
N ALA A 226 -44.85 -10.76 13.28
CA ALA A 226 -45.77 -9.80 12.69
C ALA A 226 -47.24 -10.24 12.82
N GLU A 227 -48.13 -9.27 13.04
CA GLU A 227 -49.56 -9.17 12.71
C GLU A 227 -50.13 -8.03 13.60
N ASP A 228 -50.97 -7.08 13.18
CA ASP A 228 -51.75 -6.94 11.96
C ASP A 228 -52.26 -5.48 11.83
N ARG A 229 -52.37 -5.03 10.57
CA ARG A 229 -53.39 -4.13 9.97
C ARG A 229 -53.71 -2.73 10.53
N ALA A 230 -53.50 -1.77 9.61
CA ALA A 230 -54.50 -0.83 9.03
C ALA A 230 -55.09 0.24 9.99
N THR A 231 -55.27 1.51 9.64
CA THR A 231 -55.73 2.17 8.42
C THR A 231 -55.48 3.69 8.54
N ALA A 232 -55.22 4.33 7.40
CA ALA A 232 -55.71 5.64 6.93
C ALA A 232 -55.75 6.88 7.85
N ASP A 233 -55.12 7.94 7.33
CA ASP A 233 -55.56 9.33 7.22
C ASP A 233 -56.22 10.03 8.42
N LEU A 234 -55.74 11.24 8.74
CA LEU A 234 -56.44 12.51 8.43
C LEU A 234 -55.74 13.72 9.07
N PHE A 235 -55.45 14.70 8.20
CA PHE A 235 -55.11 16.12 8.39
C PHE A 235 -53.78 16.52 9.03
#